data_AF-A0A1H8T9H6-F1
#
_entry.id   AF-A0A1H8T9H6-F1
#
_cell.length_a   1.000
_cell.length_b   1.000
_cell.length_c   1.000
_cell.angle_alpha   90.00
_cell.angle_beta   90.00
_cell.angle_gamma   90.00
#
_symmetry.space_group_name_H-M   'P 1'
#
loop_
_entity.id
_entity.type
_entity.pdbx_description
1 polymer ?
#
loop_
_entity_poly.entity_id
_entity_poly.type
_entity_poly.pdbx_seq_one_letter_code
_entity_poly.pdbx_strand_id
1 'polypeptide(L)'
;VQFTSEAFTSVLKEYGIRISMDGKGCYHDNIFVERLWRSVKHECVYLTAFEDGRHLKQALHRYFRHYNQTRYHQTLDYQTPDEVYYGQSISLAA
;
A
#
# COMPACT_ATOMS: atom_id res chain seq x y z
N VAL A 1 18.66 3.47 13.36
CA VAL A 1 17.42 2.74 13.01
C VAL A 1 16.26 3.74 12.94
N GLN A 2 15.63 3.90 11.78
CA GLN A 2 14.63 4.95 11.53
C GLN A 2 13.31 4.71 12.29
N PHE A 3 12.72 3.52 12.14
CA PHE A 3 11.39 3.20 12.71
C PHE A 3 11.40 2.94 14.24
N THR A 4 12.57 2.68 14.83
CA THR A 4 12.72 2.55 16.29
C THR A 4 13.27 3.83 16.94
N SER A 5 13.47 4.90 16.17
CA SER A 5 13.96 6.17 16.72
C SER A 5 12.91 6.84 17.59
N GLU A 6 13.35 7.60 18.59
CA GLU A 6 12.46 8.40 19.42
C GLU A 6 11.71 9.44 18.57
N ALA A 7 12.42 10.11 17.65
CA ALA A 7 11.84 11.08 16.74
C ALA A 7 10.64 10.52 15.94
N PHE A 8 10.66 9.24 15.58
CA PHE A 8 9.54 8.58 14.91
C PHE A 8 8.47 8.07 15.89
N THR A 9 8.88 7.36 16.94
CA THR A 9 7.94 6.68 17.85
C THR A 9 7.18 7.65 18.75
N SER A 10 7.74 8.81 19.09
CA SER A 10 7.08 9.81 19.93
C SER A 10 5.85 10.42 19.24
N VAL A 11 5.91 10.69 17.93
CA VAL A 11 4.76 11.17 17.16
C VAL A 11 3.62 10.14 17.18
N LEU A 12 3.93 8.86 16.97
CA LEU A 12 2.92 7.81 17.00
C LEU A 12 2.25 7.69 18.38
N LYS A 13 3.03 7.79 19.45
CA LYS A 13 2.51 7.76 20.83
C LYS A 13 1.63 8.96 21.14
N GLU A 14 1.98 10.15 20.66
CA GLU A 14 1.19 11.39 20.83
C GLU A 14 -0.23 11.24 20.24
N TYR A 15 -0.33 10.60 19.07
CA TYR A 15 -1.62 10.31 18.43
C TYR A 15 -2.29 9.03 18.93
N GLY A 16 -1.77 8.38 19.99
CA GLY A 16 -2.34 7.15 20.54
C GLY A 16 -2.26 5.94 19.61
N ILE A 17 -1.36 5.95 18.62
CA ILE A 17 -1.20 4.89 17.64
C ILE A 17 -0.44 3.72 18.29
N ARG A 18 -1.05 2.53 18.26
CA ARG A 18 -0.40 1.30 18.72
C ARG A 18 0.74 0.91 17.76
N ILE A 19 1.97 0.95 18.28
CA ILE A 19 3.16 0.54 17.54
C ILE A 19 3.28 -0.99 17.62
N SER A 20 3.35 -1.65 16.46
CA SER A 20 3.61 -3.08 16.32
C SER A 20 4.77 -3.26 15.35
N MET A 21 5.90 -3.75 15.84
CA MET A 21 7.07 -4.06 15.01
C MET A 21 7.05 -5.53 14.62
N ASP A 22 7.56 -5.84 13.43
CA ASP A 22 7.75 -7.20 12.97
C ASP A 22 8.80 -7.92 13.82
N GLY A 23 8.57 -9.21 14.05
CA GLY A 23 9.58 -10.07 14.65
C GLY A 23 10.75 -10.29 13.70
N LYS A 24 11.97 -10.42 14.23
CA LYS A 24 13.13 -10.79 13.41
C LYS A 24 12.86 -12.14 12.71
N GLY A 25 12.82 -12.14 11.38
CA GLY A 25 12.54 -13.33 10.57
C GLY A 25 11.06 -13.63 10.33
N CYS A 26 10.13 -12.76 10.78
CA CYS A 26 8.69 -12.92 10.56
C CYS A 26 8.24 -12.23 9.26
N TYR A 27 8.68 -12.75 8.11
CA TYR A 27 8.36 -12.17 6.79
C TYR A 27 6.85 -12.08 6.49
N HIS A 28 6.03 -12.91 7.14
CA HIS A 28 4.58 -12.92 6.98
C HIS A 28 3.95 -11.58 7.35
N ASP A 29 4.51 -10.86 8.32
CA ASP A 29 3.99 -9.56 8.75
C ASP A 29 4.09 -8.51 7.64
N ASN A 30 5.05 -8.68 6.70
CA ASN A 30 5.35 -7.74 5.63
C ASN A 30 4.85 -8.20 4.24
N ILE A 31 4.28 -9.41 4.13
CA ILE A 31 3.98 -10.04 2.83
C ILE A 31 3.05 -9.22 1.94
N PHE A 32 2.11 -8.49 2.54
CA PHE A 32 1.17 -7.63 1.81
C PHE A 32 1.88 -6.43 1.18
N VAL A 33 2.77 -5.79 1.94
CA VAL A 33 3.57 -4.64 1.47
C VAL A 33 4.56 -5.09 0.40
N GLU A 34 5.19 -6.26 0.56
CA GLU A 34 6.08 -6.83 -0.45
C GLU A 34 5.35 -7.15 -1.77
N ARG A 35 4.15 -7.73 -1.68
CA ARG A 35 3.30 -8.00 -2.85
C ARG A 35 2.92 -6.71 -3.58
N LEU A 36 2.57 -5.66 -2.83
CA LEU A 36 2.29 -4.34 -3.40
C LEU A 36 3.51 -3.80 -4.15
N TRP A 37 4.68 -3.77 -3.49
CA TRP A 37 5.90 -3.25 -4.10
C TRP A 37 6.38 -4.04 -5.31
N ARG A 38 6.17 -5.36 -5.33
CA ARG A 38 6.44 -6.17 -6.53
C ARG A 38 5.60 -5.67 -7.71
N SER A 39 4.31 -5.43 -7.50
CA SER A 39 3.39 -4.94 -8.54
C SER A 39 3.81 -3.55 -9.03
N VAL A 40 4.04 -2.60 -8.10
CA VAL A 40 4.50 -1.24 -8.43
C VAL A 40 5.78 -1.26 -9.27
N LYS A 41 6.76 -2.09 -8.88
CA LYS A 41 8.06 -2.15 -9.57
C LYS A 41 7.92 -2.70 -10.98
N HIS A 42 7.26 -3.86 -11.12
CA HIS A 42 7.16 -4.56 -12.40
C HIS A 42 6.22 -3.88 -13.39
N GLU A 43 5.17 -3.23 -12.91
CA GLU A 43 4.12 -2.69 -13.76
C GLU A 43 4.25 -1.18 -14.01
N CYS A 44 5.05 -0.46 -13.21
CA CYS A 44 5.26 0.98 -13.38
C CYS A 44 6.74 1.33 -13.47
N VAL A 45 7.53 0.99 -12.45
CA VAL A 45 8.89 1.53 -12.30
C VAL A 45 9.84 0.98 -13.37
N TYR A 46 9.83 -0.32 -13.62
CA TYR A 46 10.74 -0.96 -14.57
C TYR A 46 10.37 -0.72 -16.05
N LEU A 47 9.15 -0.28 -16.32
CA LEU A 47 8.66 -0.07 -17.68
C LEU A 47 8.88 1.37 -18.19
N THR A 48 9.34 2.27 -17.32
CA THR A 48 9.42 3.70 -17.64
C THR A 48 10.82 4.23 -17.37
N ALA A 49 11.41 4.91 -18.36
CA ALA A 49 12.59 5.73 -18.15
C ALA A 49 12.14 7.09 -17.57
N PHE A 50 12.38 7.31 -16.28
CA PHE A 50 12.02 8.57 -15.63
C PHE A 50 13.12 9.62 -15.83
N GLU A 51 12.70 10.83 -16.15
CA GLU A 51 13.60 11.98 -16.34
C GLU A 51 14.08 12.54 -15.00
N ASP A 52 13.19 12.60 -14.01
CA ASP A 52 13.47 13.08 -12.67
C ASP A 52 12.52 12.47 -11.62
N GLY A 53 12.71 12.87 -10.36
CA GLY A 53 11.86 12.44 -9.26
C GLY A 53 10.42 12.97 -9.32
N ARG A 54 10.16 14.09 -10.02
CA ARG A 54 8.81 14.63 -10.18
C ARG A 54 8.01 13.79 -11.17
N HIS A 55 8.64 13.39 -12.28
CA HIS A 55 8.06 12.47 -13.24
C HIS A 55 7.75 11.13 -12.56
N LEU A 56 8.69 10.55 -11.81
CA LEU A 56 8.45 9.33 -11.02
C LEU A 56 7.27 9.49 -10.06
N LYS A 57 7.21 10.59 -9.31
CA LYS A 57 6.11 10.86 -8.37
C LYS A 57 4.76 10.91 -9.07
N GLN A 58 4.66 11.61 -10.21
CA GLN A 58 3.42 11.67 -10.99
C GLN A 58 3.00 10.31 -11.52
N ALA A 59 3.95 9.50 -12.01
CA ALA A 59 3.68 8.14 -12.48
C ALA A 59 3.17 7.25 -11.35
N LEU A 60 3.81 7.30 -10.17
CA LEU A 60 3.36 6.56 -8.98
C LEU A 60 1.95 7.00 -8.56
N HIS A 61 1.64 8.31 -8.55
CA HIS A 61 0.28 8.77 -8.25
C HIS A 61 -0.76 8.19 -9.22
N ARG A 62 -0.46 8.16 -10.51
CA ARG A 62 -1.36 7.54 -11.51
C ARG A 62 -1.50 6.03 -11.28
N TYR A 63 -0.39 5.35 -11.02
CA TYR A 63 -0.38 3.91 -10.75
C TYR A 63 -1.23 3.56 -9.51
N PHE A 64 -1.01 4.25 -8.38
CA PHE A 64 -1.77 3.99 -7.15
C PHE A 64 -3.26 4.32 -7.29
N ARG A 65 -3.61 5.36 -8.05
CA ARG A 65 -5.01 5.63 -8.39
C ARG A 65 -5.62 4.45 -9.14
N HIS A 66 -4.96 3.96 -10.19
CA HIS A 66 -5.44 2.80 -10.93
C HIS A 66 -5.52 1.54 -10.03
N TYR A 67 -4.49 1.27 -9.24
CA TYR A 67 -4.43 0.13 -8.33
C TYR A 67 -5.59 0.13 -7.33
N ASN A 68 -5.91 1.28 -6.74
CA ASN A 68 -6.95 1.38 -5.71
C ASN A 68 -8.37 1.52 -6.26
N GLN A 69 -8.56 2.13 -7.43
CA GLN A 69 -9.88 2.53 -7.94
C GLN A 69 -10.37 1.78 -9.16
N THR A 70 -9.51 1.02 -9.83
CA THR A 70 -9.84 0.41 -11.13
C THR A 70 -9.37 -1.03 -11.23
N ARG A 71 -8.27 -1.39 -10.59
CA ARG A 71 -7.76 -2.76 -10.61
C ARG A 71 -8.63 -3.66 -9.76
N TYR A 72 -9.19 -4.69 -10.38
CA TYR A 72 -9.85 -5.77 -9.66
C TYR A 72 -8.83 -6.74 -9.06
N HIS A 73 -9.09 -7.18 -7.84
CA HIS A 73 -8.26 -8.16 -7.15
C HIS A 73 -9.06 -9.44 -6.88
N GLN A 74 -8.58 -10.57 -7.39
CA GLN A 74 -9.22 -11.87 -7.15
C GLN A 74 -9.36 -12.20 -5.66
N THR A 75 -8.40 -11.77 -4.82
CA THR A 75 -8.46 -11.96 -3.36
C THR A 75 -9.47 -11.06 -2.66
N LEU A 76 -10.06 -10.10 -3.39
CA LEU A 76 -11.08 -9.18 -2.93
C LEU A 76 -12.41 -9.44 -3.67
N ASP A 77 -12.66 -10.68 -4.10
CA ASP A 77 -13.86 -11.05 -4.87
C ASP A 77 -14.08 -10.20 -6.13
N TYR A 78 -12.98 -9.83 -6.80
CA TYR A 78 -12.97 -8.93 -7.95
C TYR A 78 -13.54 -7.54 -7.66
N GLN A 79 -13.45 -7.07 -6.41
CA GLN A 79 -13.60 -5.67 -6.06
C GLN A 79 -12.26 -4.94 -6.09
N THR A 80 -12.33 -3.62 -6.14
CA THR A 80 -11.18 -2.72 -6.01
C THR A 80 -10.83 -2.48 -4.53
N PRO A 81 -9.57 -2.13 -4.20
CA PRO A 81 -9.18 -1.81 -2.82
C PRO A 81 -10.02 -0.69 -2.20
N ASP A 82 -10.38 0.35 -2.95
CA ASP A 82 -11.22 1.44 -2.44
C ASP A 82 -12.64 0.95 -2.11
N GLU A 83 -13.25 0.07 -2.92
CA GLU A 83 -14.58 -0.48 -2.64
C GLU A 83 -14.62 -1.30 -1.33
N VAL A 84 -13.58 -2.09 -1.07
CA VAL A 84 -13.46 -2.87 0.16
C VAL A 84 -13.17 -1.97 1.37
N TYR A 85 -12.29 -0.97 1.21
CA TYR A 85 -11.85 -0.12 2.32
C TYR A 85 -12.93 0.88 2.75
N TYR A 86 -13.57 1.56 1.80
CA TYR A 86 -14.60 2.57 2.08
C TYR A 86 -16.00 1.96 2.27
N GLY A 87 -16.15 0.67 1.97
CA GLY A 87 -17.40 -0.05 2.10
C GLY A 87 -18.41 0.38 1.04
N GLN A 88 -18.46 -0.34 -0.08
CA GLN A 88 -19.77 -0.59 -0.67
C GLN A 88 -20.61 -1.30 0.39
N SER A 89 -21.79 -0.74 0.71
CA SER A 89 -22.82 -1.48 1.43
C SER A 89 -22.99 -2.82 0.73
N ILE A 90 -22.60 -3.90 1.39
CA ILE A 90 -22.87 -5.25 0.90
C ILE A 90 -24.39 -5.40 0.91
N SER A 91 -25.08 -5.02 -0.17
CA SER A 91 -26.38 -5.60 -0.45
C SER A 91 -26.08 -7.00 -0.96
N LEU A 92 -26.14 -7.97 -0.06
CA LEU A 92 -26.32 -9.37 -0.43
C LEU A 92 -27.59 -9.41 -1.32
N ALA A 93 -27.39 -9.48 -2.63
CA ALA A 93 -28.47 -9.76 -3.55
C ALA A 93 -28.94 -11.19 -3.28
N ALA A 94 -30.26 -11.29 -3.04
CA ALA A 94 -31.02 -12.50 -2.77
C ALA A 94 -31.00 -13.51 -3.93
#